data_AF-A0A7K7BDP2-F1
#
_entry.id   AF-A0A7K7BDP2-F1
#
_cell.length_a   1.000
_cell.length_b   1.000
_cell.length_c   1.000
_cell.angle_alpha   90.00
_cell.angle_beta   90.00
_cell.angle_gamma   90.00
#
_symmetry.space_group_name_H-M   'P 1'
#
loop_
_entity.id
_entity.type
_entity.pdbx_description
1 polymer ?
#
loop_
_entity_poly.entity_id
_entity_poly.type
_entity_poly.pdbx_seq_one_letter_code
_entity_poly.pdbx_strand_id
1 'polypeptide(L)'
;PQAAFTHLALAFSCDVFTLHKRLEVEERARAAAEDNIQEELGQCRAALEVAAAGCWRGPWASRSVGSIPALCSQRLGRSCVAADARQALEQLQCNLAVLAAAVARATGAAEKLGAVHQEARMSRAAEVMVQHVENLKRHHAREHAELEEMKRLIQQNSRNRQLGEAQGEA
;
A
#
# COMPACT_ATOMS: atom_id res chain seq x y z
N PRO A 1 14.67 -2.92 -29.24
CA PRO A 1 14.26 -3.94 -28.24
C PRO A 1 15.26 -4.13 -27.08
N GLN A 2 16.54 -4.39 -27.34
CA GLN A 2 17.55 -4.60 -26.27
C GLN A 2 17.77 -3.37 -25.38
N ALA A 3 17.92 -2.17 -25.96
CA ALA A 3 18.11 -0.94 -25.20
C ALA A 3 16.92 -0.62 -24.26
N ALA A 4 15.69 -0.86 -24.72
CA ALA A 4 14.49 -0.67 -23.91
C ALA A 4 14.43 -1.64 -22.72
N PHE A 5 14.81 -2.91 -22.93
CA PHE A 5 14.90 -3.89 -21.86
C PHE A 5 15.97 -3.50 -20.83
N THR A 6 17.15 -3.08 -21.28
CA THR A 6 18.22 -2.63 -20.37
C THR A 6 17.79 -1.42 -19.55
N HIS A 7 17.14 -0.45 -20.17
CA HIS A 7 16.62 0.72 -19.45
C HIS A 7 15.56 0.32 -18.41
N LEU A 8 14.63 -0.58 -18.77
CA LEU A 8 13.60 -1.07 -17.86
C LEU A 8 14.21 -1.87 -16.70
N ALA A 9 15.17 -2.76 -16.97
CA ALA A 9 15.87 -3.55 -15.96
C ALA A 9 16.65 -2.66 -14.98
N LEU A 10 17.32 -1.62 -15.48
CA LEU A 10 18.01 -0.65 -14.64
C LEU A 10 17.04 0.16 -13.79
N ALA A 11 15.92 0.62 -14.37
CA ALA A 11 14.89 1.35 -13.63
C ALA A 11 14.36 0.52 -12.45
N PHE A 12 13.92 -0.71 -12.68
CA PHE A 12 13.44 -1.59 -11.61
C PHE A 12 14.53 -1.95 -10.60
N SER A 13 15.78 -2.10 -11.03
CA SER A 13 16.90 -2.39 -10.11
C SER A 13 17.19 -1.20 -9.19
N CYS A 14 17.13 0.03 -9.72
CA CYS A 14 17.24 1.26 -8.92
C CYS A 14 16.06 1.40 -7.94
N ASP A 15 14.85 1.10 -8.41
CA ASP A 15 13.63 1.23 -7.63
C ASP A 15 13.62 0.28 -6.42
N VAL A 16 14.08 -0.97 -6.57
CA VAL A 16 14.18 -1.96 -5.48
C VAL A 16 14.87 -1.41 -4.21
N PHE A 17 15.93 -0.61 -4.36
CA PHE A 17 16.65 -0.03 -3.22
C PHE A 17 15.85 1.03 -2.45
N THR A 18 14.90 1.69 -3.11
CA THR A 18 14.04 2.72 -2.49
C THR A 18 12.66 2.19 -2.12
N LEU A 19 12.22 1.14 -2.80
CA LEU A 19 10.91 0.52 -2.71
C LEU A 19 10.60 0.06 -1.28
N HIS A 20 11.56 -0.56 -0.59
CA HIS A 20 11.35 -1.02 0.78
C HIS A 20 11.01 0.13 1.74
N LYS A 21 11.77 1.23 1.66
CA LYS A 21 11.51 2.42 2.47
C LYS A 21 10.17 3.08 2.11
N ARG A 22 9.84 3.13 0.82
CA ARG A 22 8.55 3.68 0.35
C ARG A 22 7.37 2.84 0.85
N LEU A 23 7.50 1.51 0.85
CA LEU A 23 6.49 0.60 1.38
C LEU A 23 6.27 0.85 2.88
N GLU A 24 7.36 0.88 3.65
CA GLU A 24 7.32 1.10 5.09
C GLU A 24 6.70 2.45 5.47
N VAL A 25 7.01 3.52 4.71
CA VAL A 25 6.43 4.85 4.93
C VAL A 25 4.93 4.87 4.63
N GLU A 26 4.50 4.28 3.50
CA GLU A 26 3.07 4.27 3.14
C GLU A 26 2.25 3.35 4.06
N GLU A 27 2.82 2.24 4.54
CA GLU A 27 2.19 1.38 5.56
C GLU A 27 1.98 2.14 6.88
N ARG A 28 3.01 2.85 7.35
CA ARG A 28 2.90 3.71 8.54
C ARG A 28 1.89 4.84 8.34
N ALA A 29 1.89 5.47 7.18
CA ALA A 29 0.94 6.55 6.87
C ALA A 29 -0.51 6.03 6.88
N ARG A 30 -0.75 4.83 6.34
CA ARG A 30 -2.06 4.18 6.41
C ARG A 30 -2.45 3.86 7.85
N ALA A 31 -1.57 3.22 8.62
CA ALA A 31 -1.84 2.88 10.01
C ALA A 31 -2.17 4.13 10.85
N ALA A 32 -1.37 5.19 10.72
CA ALA A 32 -1.63 6.46 11.41
C ALA A 32 -2.96 7.11 10.98
N ALA A 33 -3.36 6.98 9.71
CA ALA A 33 -4.66 7.47 9.25
C ALA A 33 -5.82 6.64 9.82
N GLU A 34 -5.66 5.31 9.92
CA GLU A 34 -6.64 4.41 10.54
C GLU A 34 -6.79 4.68 12.04
N ASP A 35 -5.69 4.88 12.77
CA ASP A 35 -5.70 5.23 14.19
C ASP A 35 -6.43 6.56 14.44
N ASN A 36 -6.15 7.58 13.62
CA ASN A 36 -6.86 8.86 13.68
C ASN A 36 -8.37 8.69 13.47
N ILE A 37 -8.79 7.84 12.52
CA ILE A 37 -10.23 7.57 12.30
C ILE A 37 -10.85 6.96 13.55
N GLN A 38 -10.17 6.01 14.21
CA GLN A 38 -10.68 5.38 15.42
C GLN A 38 -10.83 6.39 16.56
N GLU A 39 -9.87 7.30 16.74
CA GLU A 39 -9.93 8.36 17.74
C GLU A 39 -11.12 9.31 17.49
N GLU A 40 -11.28 9.79 16.26
CA GLU A 40 -12.39 10.68 15.88
C GLU A 40 -13.77 10.02 16.03
N LEU A 41 -13.87 8.71 15.74
CA LEU A 41 -15.09 7.93 16.00
C LEU A 41 -15.38 7.81 17.50
N GLY A 42 -14.34 7.67 18.34
CA GLY A 42 -14.46 7.70 19.79
C GLY A 42 -14.99 9.03 20.30
N GLN A 43 -14.45 10.14 19.78
CA GLN A 43 -14.90 11.50 20.12
C GLN A 43 -16.35 11.74 19.66
N CYS A 44 -16.72 11.30 18.45
CA CYS A 44 -18.12 11.31 17.99
C CYS A 44 -19.05 10.56 18.93
N ARG A 45 -18.66 9.36 19.37
CA ARG A 45 -19.48 8.54 20.28
C ARG A 45 -19.66 9.24 21.63
N ALA A 46 -18.60 9.77 22.21
CA ALA A 46 -18.68 10.50 23.48
C ALA A 46 -19.59 11.73 23.38
N ALA A 47 -19.49 12.50 22.30
CA ALA A 47 -20.36 13.67 22.08
C ALA A 47 -21.84 13.26 21.91
N LEU A 48 -22.12 12.14 21.23
CA LEU A 48 -23.48 11.58 21.13
C LEU A 48 -24.03 11.14 22.50
N GLU A 49 -23.21 10.53 23.35
CA GLU A 49 -23.62 10.12 24.71
C GLU A 49 -23.97 11.32 25.59
N VAL A 50 -23.21 12.42 25.50
CA VAL A 50 -23.51 13.69 26.19
C VAL A 50 -24.81 14.30 25.66
N ALA A 51 -24.97 14.36 24.34
CA ALA A 51 -26.20 14.85 23.70
C ALA A 51 -27.42 14.00 24.11
N ALA A 52 -27.26 12.68 24.16
CA ALA A 52 -28.30 11.76 24.60
C ALA A 52 -28.63 11.95 26.09
N ALA A 53 -27.63 12.07 26.96
CA ALA A 53 -27.84 12.32 28.38
C ALA A 53 -28.58 13.65 28.65
N GLY A 54 -28.39 14.67 27.81
CA GLY A 54 -29.12 15.93 27.85
C GLY A 54 -30.56 15.84 27.30
N CYS A 55 -30.76 15.19 26.15
CA CYS A 55 -32.06 15.11 25.47
C CYS A 55 -33.05 14.10 26.09
N TRP A 56 -32.55 12.99 26.66
CA TRP A 56 -33.40 11.93 27.22
C TRP A 56 -33.72 12.13 28.71
N ARG A 57 -33.03 13.05 29.40
CA ARG A 57 -33.34 13.43 30.79
C ARG A 57 -34.34 14.59 30.82
N GLY A 58 -35.41 14.47 30.03
CA GLY A 58 -36.52 15.41 30.07
C GLY A 58 -37.42 15.19 31.30
N PRO A 59 -38.19 16.20 31.76
CA PRO A 59 -39.05 16.14 32.96
C PRO A 59 -40.19 15.11 32.95
N TRP A 60 -40.25 14.24 31.94
CA TRP A 60 -41.33 13.29 31.69
C TRP A 60 -40.96 11.84 32.03
N ALA A 61 -39.71 11.54 32.36
CA ALA A 61 -39.28 10.19 32.77
C ALA A 61 -39.78 9.75 34.17
N SER A 62 -40.41 10.65 34.94
CA SER A 62 -41.05 10.31 36.22
C SER A 62 -42.27 11.19 36.46
N ARG A 63 -43.35 11.00 35.69
CA ARG A 63 -44.68 11.45 36.13
C ARG A 63 -45.44 10.26 36.69
N SER A 64 -45.21 9.99 37.98
CA SER A 64 -46.30 9.51 38.82
C SER A 64 -47.41 10.57 38.79
N VAL A 65 -48.60 10.14 38.40
CA VAL A 65 -49.81 10.97 38.27
C VAL A 65 -50.12 11.61 39.62
N GLY A 66 -50.22 12.94 39.64
CA GLY A 66 -50.85 13.69 40.72
C GLY A 66 -49.89 14.55 41.54
N SER A 67 -49.63 15.77 41.07
CA SER A 67 -49.51 17.01 41.86
C SER A 67 -49.15 18.18 40.93
N ILE A 68 -49.85 19.29 41.08
CA ILE A 68 -49.66 20.53 40.32
C ILE A 68 -48.34 21.19 40.76
N PRO A 69 -47.35 21.46 39.88
CA PRO A 69 -46.12 22.11 40.30
C PRO A 69 -46.29 23.63 40.34
N ALA A 70 -45.92 24.22 41.48
CA ALA A 70 -45.69 25.64 41.64
C ALA A 70 -44.56 26.11 40.70
N LEU A 71 -44.81 27.20 39.96
CA LEU A 71 -43.79 27.91 39.19
C LEU A 71 -42.82 28.60 40.16
N CYS A 72 -41.69 27.97 40.45
CA CYS A 72 -40.51 28.69 40.94
C CYS A 72 -39.23 27.96 40.51
N SER A 73 -38.35 28.67 39.79
CA SER A 73 -36.96 28.30 39.47
C SER A 73 -36.67 27.08 38.56
N GLN A 74 -37.32 26.96 37.39
CA GLN A 74 -36.99 25.92 36.38
C GLN A 74 -36.55 26.47 35.00
N ARG A 75 -36.43 27.79 34.85
CA ARG A 75 -36.07 28.40 33.57
C ARG A 75 -34.57 28.26 33.25
N LEU A 76 -33.71 28.22 34.28
CA LEU A 76 -32.27 28.02 34.11
C LEU A 76 -31.95 26.62 33.56
N GLY A 77 -32.51 25.55 34.15
CA GLY A 77 -32.26 24.17 33.72
C GLY A 77 -32.70 23.84 32.28
N ARG A 78 -33.78 24.45 31.77
CA ARG A 78 -34.19 24.30 30.35
C ARG A 78 -33.22 24.99 29.38
N SER A 79 -32.61 26.11 29.79
CA SER A 79 -31.63 26.81 28.95
C SER A 79 -30.27 26.11 28.95
N CYS A 80 -29.87 25.53 30.10
CA CYS A 80 -28.63 24.76 30.22
C CYS A 80 -28.70 23.48 29.37
N VAL A 81 -29.77 22.68 29.49
CA VAL A 81 -29.94 21.44 28.70
C VAL A 81 -29.98 21.71 27.19
N ALA A 82 -30.58 22.84 26.76
CA ALA A 82 -30.59 23.25 25.36
C ALA A 82 -29.22 23.75 24.86
N ALA A 83 -28.46 24.45 25.72
CA ALA A 83 -27.10 24.89 25.41
C ALA A 83 -26.13 23.70 25.33
N ASP A 84 -26.23 22.74 26.26
CA ASP A 84 -25.41 21.52 26.28
C ASP A 84 -25.67 20.63 25.06
N ALA A 85 -26.94 20.46 24.66
CA ALA A 85 -27.32 19.71 23.47
C ALA A 85 -26.86 20.42 22.17
N ARG A 86 -26.93 21.75 22.12
CA ARG A 86 -26.45 22.54 20.99
C ARG A 86 -24.93 22.45 20.85
N GLN A 87 -24.20 22.58 21.95
CA GLN A 87 -22.74 22.44 21.97
C GLN A 87 -22.31 21.03 21.57
N ALA A 88 -23.02 19.99 22.02
CA ALA A 88 -22.75 18.62 21.62
C ALA A 88 -23.02 18.38 20.12
N LEU A 89 -24.05 19.00 19.55
CA LEU A 89 -24.32 18.95 18.10
C LEU A 89 -23.25 19.69 17.28
N GLU A 90 -22.82 20.87 17.73
CA GLU A 90 -21.73 21.63 17.09
C GLU A 90 -20.42 20.82 17.16
N GLN A 91 -20.12 20.18 18.29
CA GLN A 91 -18.97 19.28 18.43
C GLN A 91 -19.08 18.08 17.47
N LEU A 92 -20.25 17.48 17.33
CA LEU A 92 -20.48 16.38 16.39
C LEU A 92 -20.27 16.80 14.94
N GLN A 93 -20.69 18.01 14.56
CA GLN A 93 -20.44 18.55 13.23
C GLN A 93 -18.94 18.74 12.97
N CYS A 94 -18.19 19.25 13.95
CA CYS A 94 -16.73 19.34 13.87
C CYS A 94 -16.08 17.96 13.74
N ASN A 95 -16.44 17.00 14.60
CA ASN A 95 -15.87 15.66 14.57
C ASN A 95 -16.18 14.93 13.25
N LEU A 96 -17.39 15.11 12.69
CA LEU A 96 -17.74 14.56 11.37
C LEU A 96 -16.89 15.15 10.25
N ALA A 97 -16.58 16.45 10.29
CA ALA A 97 -15.70 17.07 9.31
C ALA A 97 -14.26 16.54 9.41
N VAL A 98 -13.74 16.37 10.64
CA VAL A 98 -12.40 15.79 10.86
C VAL A 98 -12.36 14.32 10.43
N LEU A 99 -13.39 13.55 10.76
CA LEU A 99 -13.55 12.16 10.35
C LEU A 99 -13.60 12.03 8.82
N ALA A 100 -14.35 12.87 8.12
CA ALA A 100 -14.38 12.88 6.66
C ALA A 100 -12.99 13.13 6.06
N ALA A 101 -12.24 14.08 6.62
CA ALA A 101 -10.86 14.35 6.21
C ALA A 101 -9.91 13.17 6.54
N ALA A 102 -10.10 12.51 7.68
CA ALA A 102 -9.32 11.34 8.09
C ALA A 102 -9.58 10.15 7.17
N VAL A 103 -10.84 9.89 6.81
CA VAL A 103 -11.22 8.86 5.83
C VAL A 103 -10.58 9.15 4.48
N ALA A 104 -10.65 10.39 3.98
CA ALA A 104 -10.00 10.77 2.72
C ALA A 104 -8.47 10.55 2.74
N ARG A 105 -7.81 10.83 3.88
CA ARG A 105 -6.37 10.54 4.06
C ARG A 105 -6.10 9.04 4.06
N ALA A 106 -6.91 8.25 4.77
CA ALA A 106 -6.74 6.80 4.84
C ALA A 106 -6.96 6.13 3.48
N THR A 107 -7.99 6.54 2.72
CA THR A 107 -8.22 6.03 1.36
C THR A 107 -7.08 6.40 0.43
N GLY A 108 -6.58 7.64 0.47
CA GLY A 108 -5.43 8.06 -0.34
C GLY A 108 -4.13 7.33 0.02
N ALA A 109 -3.89 7.07 1.31
CA ALA A 109 -2.77 6.26 1.76
C ALA A 109 -2.89 4.79 1.30
N ALA A 110 -4.10 4.21 1.35
CA ALA A 110 -4.35 2.86 0.85
C ALA A 110 -4.12 2.74 -0.67
N GLU A 111 -4.54 3.73 -1.46
CA GLU A 111 -4.28 3.79 -2.90
C GLU A 111 -2.77 3.84 -3.21
N LYS A 112 -2.04 4.72 -2.54
CA LYS A 112 -0.57 4.82 -2.68
C LYS A 112 0.13 3.53 -2.27
N LEU A 113 -0.25 2.93 -1.15
CA LEU A 113 0.29 1.66 -0.69
C LEU A 113 0.03 0.54 -1.70
N GLY A 114 -1.15 0.52 -2.33
CA GLY A 114 -1.48 -0.40 -3.41
C GLY A 114 -0.58 -0.21 -4.64
N ALA A 115 -0.30 1.04 -5.01
CA ALA A 115 0.61 1.37 -6.10
C ALA A 115 2.04 0.88 -5.81
N VAL A 116 2.55 1.12 -4.60
CA VAL A 116 3.88 0.63 -4.18
C VAL A 116 3.95 -0.89 -4.16
N HIS A 117 2.90 -1.59 -3.69
CA HIS A 117 2.83 -3.05 -3.79
C HIS A 117 2.87 -3.54 -5.23
N GLN A 118 2.18 -2.86 -6.14
CA GLN A 118 2.20 -3.23 -7.55
C GLN A 118 3.60 -3.03 -8.16
N GLU A 119 4.28 -1.95 -7.81
CA GLU A 119 5.67 -1.72 -8.19
C GLU A 119 6.60 -2.83 -7.66
N ALA A 120 6.40 -3.29 -6.43
CA ALA A 120 7.15 -4.41 -5.87
C ALA A 120 6.95 -5.71 -6.67
N ARG A 121 5.71 -5.98 -7.09
CA ARG A 121 5.40 -7.14 -7.95
C ARG A 121 6.05 -7.01 -9.32
N MET A 122 6.03 -5.82 -9.91
CA MET A 122 6.66 -5.57 -11.22
C MET A 122 8.18 -5.66 -11.14
N SER A 123 8.78 -5.16 -10.07
CA SER A 123 10.23 -5.25 -9.82
C SER A 123 10.69 -6.70 -9.76
N ARG A 124 9.95 -7.55 -9.05
CA ARG A 124 10.27 -8.99 -8.96
C ARG A 124 10.07 -9.71 -10.30
N ALA A 125 9.07 -9.33 -11.08
CA ALA A 125 8.90 -9.88 -12.43
C ALA A 125 10.07 -9.49 -13.35
N ALA A 126 10.52 -8.25 -13.29
CA ALA A 126 11.68 -7.77 -14.05
C ALA A 126 12.97 -8.51 -13.66
N GLU A 127 13.18 -8.79 -12.37
CA GLU A 127 14.33 -9.57 -11.89
C GLU A 127 14.37 -10.98 -12.50
N VAL A 128 13.22 -11.68 -12.55
CA VAL A 128 13.11 -12.99 -13.20
C VAL A 128 13.42 -12.90 -14.70
N MET A 129 12.97 -11.84 -15.38
CA MET A 129 13.27 -11.61 -16.79
C MET A 129 14.77 -11.35 -17.02
N VAL A 130 15.41 -10.58 -16.15
CA VAL A 130 16.87 -10.35 -16.19
C VAL A 130 17.61 -11.67 -16.03
N GLN A 131 17.23 -12.48 -15.03
CA GLN A 131 17.82 -13.81 -14.83
C GLN A 131 17.65 -14.71 -16.05
N HIS A 132 16.48 -14.67 -16.71
CA HIS A 132 16.22 -15.42 -17.92
C HIS A 132 17.16 -14.99 -19.07
N VAL A 133 17.32 -13.68 -19.29
CA VAL A 133 18.23 -13.15 -20.31
C VAL A 133 19.67 -13.54 -20.02
N GLU A 134 20.11 -13.50 -18.76
CA GLU A 134 21.43 -13.96 -18.39
C GLU A 134 21.64 -15.46 -18.62
N ASN A 135 20.62 -16.27 -18.33
CA ASN A 135 20.66 -17.71 -18.59
C ASN A 135 20.82 -18.00 -20.08
N LEU A 136 20.06 -17.30 -20.94
CA LEU A 136 20.21 -17.41 -22.40
C LEU A 136 21.61 -17.00 -22.86
N LYS A 137 22.17 -15.91 -22.32
CA LYS A 137 23.55 -15.49 -22.64
C LYS A 137 24.57 -16.57 -22.29
N ARG A 138 24.45 -17.19 -21.10
CA ARG A 138 25.32 -18.30 -20.68
C ARG A 138 25.15 -19.52 -21.60
N HIS A 139 23.92 -19.83 -21.99
CA HIS A 139 23.62 -20.93 -22.91
C HIS A 139 24.29 -20.72 -24.27
N HIS A 140 24.07 -19.56 -24.89
CA HIS A 140 24.66 -19.23 -26.19
C HIS A 140 26.19 -19.21 -26.16
N ALA A 141 26.81 -18.77 -25.06
CA ALA A 141 28.26 -18.82 -24.90
C ALA A 141 28.79 -20.27 -24.89
N ARG A 142 28.06 -21.21 -24.27
CA ARG A 142 28.42 -22.63 -24.25
C ARG A 142 28.29 -23.26 -25.63
N GLU A 143 27.13 -23.08 -26.28
CA GLU A 143 26.89 -23.59 -27.64
C GLU A 143 27.94 -23.06 -28.61
N HIS A 144 28.32 -21.79 -28.48
CA HIS A 144 29.34 -21.20 -29.33
C HIS A 144 30.73 -21.81 -29.09
N ALA A 145 31.10 -22.07 -27.82
CA ALA A 145 32.36 -22.72 -27.49
C ALA A 145 32.43 -24.17 -28.02
N GLU A 146 31.36 -24.94 -27.85
CA GLU A 146 31.24 -26.33 -28.35
C GLU A 146 31.33 -26.37 -29.89
N LEU A 147 30.66 -25.44 -30.57
CA LEU A 147 30.73 -25.33 -32.03
C LEU A 147 32.15 -25.01 -32.52
N GLU A 148 32.86 -24.11 -31.83
CA GLU A 148 34.24 -23.78 -32.18
C GLU A 148 35.21 -24.94 -31.91
N GLU A 149 35.00 -25.72 -30.84
CA GLU A 149 35.76 -26.94 -30.59
C GLU A 149 35.51 -28.00 -31.67
N MET A 150 34.26 -28.25 -32.03
CA MET A 150 33.90 -29.19 -33.09
C MET A 150 34.52 -28.79 -34.44
N LYS A 151 34.50 -27.50 -34.79
CA LYS A 151 35.18 -27.00 -36.00
C LYS A 151 36.68 -27.26 -35.97
N ARG A 152 37.35 -27.04 -34.83
CA ARG A 152 38.79 -27.30 -34.67
C ARG A 152 39.11 -28.78 -34.85
N LEU A 153 38.33 -29.67 -34.23
CA LEU A 153 38.52 -31.12 -34.36
C LEU A 153 38.35 -31.56 -35.82
N ILE A 154 37.33 -31.07 -36.53
CA ILE A 154 37.12 -31.39 -37.95
C ILE A 154 38.30 -30.91 -38.81
N GLN A 155 38.79 -29.68 -38.60
CA GLN A 155 39.94 -29.15 -39.34
C GLN A 155 41.24 -29.91 -39.03
N GLN A 156 41.44 -30.35 -37.79
CA GLN A 156 42.60 -31.16 -37.42
C GLN A 156 42.51 -32.56 -38.03
N ASN A 157 41.33 -33.17 -38.01
CA ASN A 157 41.11 -34.51 -38.57
C ASN A 157 41.30 -34.52 -40.09
N SER A 158 40.83 -33.48 -40.80
CA SER A 158 41.08 -33.33 -42.24
C SER A 158 42.57 -33.16 -42.55
N ARG A 159 43.32 -32.37 -41.77
CA ARG A 159 44.78 -32.25 -41.89
C ARG A 159 45.49 -33.58 -41.63
N ASN A 160 45.13 -34.29 -40.57
CA ASN A 160 45.73 -35.59 -40.24
C ASN A 160 45.47 -36.62 -41.35
N ARG A 161 44.27 -36.62 -41.94
CA ARG A 161 43.94 -37.49 -43.07
C ARG A 161 44.81 -37.20 -44.29
N GLN A 162 44.99 -35.92 -44.65
CA GLN A 162 45.87 -35.51 -45.76
C GLN A 162 47.33 -35.94 -45.53
N LEU A 163 47.82 -35.84 -44.29
CA LEU A 163 49.18 -36.28 -43.93
C LEU A 163 49.34 -37.81 -44.03
N GLY A 164 48.34 -38.58 -43.63
CA GLY A 164 48.35 -40.04 -43.76
C GLY A 164 48.33 -40.51 -45.22
N GLU A 165 47.58 -39.83 -46.09
CA GLU A 165 47.54 -40.11 -47.53
C GLU A 165 48.91 -39.82 -48.19
N ALA A 166 49.56 -38.71 -47.84
CA ALA A 166 50.89 -38.35 -48.38
C ALA A 166 52.04 -39.28 -47.94
N GLN A 167 51.91 -39.96 -46.79
CA GLN A 167 52.91 -40.92 -46.30
C GLN A 167 52.72 -42.33 -46.88
N GLY A 168 51.55 -42.66 -47.42
CA GLY A 168 51.27 -43.95 -48.05
C GLY A 168 51.65 -44.03 -49.54
N GLU A 169 52.00 -42.90 -50.15
CA GLU A 169 52.43 -42.79 -51.57
C GLU A 169 53.97 -42.75 -51.74
N ALA A 170 54.73 -42.89 -50.65
CA ALA A 170 56.19 -42.97 -50.63
C ALA A 170 56.68 -44.40 -50.34
#